data_AF-A0A6L7GTN4-F1
#
_entry.id   AF-A0A6L7GTN4-F1
#
_cell.length_a   1.000
_cell.length_b   1.000
_cell.length_c   1.000
_cell.angle_alpha   90.00
_cell.angle_beta   90.00
_cell.angle_gamma   90.00
#
_symmetry.space_group_name_H-M   'P 1'
#
loop_
_entity.id
_entity.type
_entity.pdbx_description
1 polymer ?
#
loop_
_entity_poly.entity_id
_entity_poly.type
_entity_poly.pdbx_seq_one_letter_code
_entity_poly.pdbx_strand_id
1 'polypeptide(L)'
;MPGSRRPRGTDPADPLAPARVSYLADSFGKARLAELIGVSRSQPTRWISGEEYPGPIAGPLLIDLEHIFARARLIWGERAAQTWLISQNVHLGGARPIDALRLSGAAAVLTALDAEAWGGAA
;
A
#
# COMPACT_ATOMS: atom_id res chain seq x y z
N MET A 1 37.81 24.69 -1.87
CA MET A 1 36.43 24.34 -2.31
C MET A 1 36.02 23.07 -1.57
N PRO A 2 35.01 23.10 -0.69
CA PRO A 2 34.52 21.88 -0.05
C PRO A 2 33.83 21.03 -1.11
N GLY A 3 34.21 19.75 -1.18
CA GLY A 3 33.78 18.82 -2.21
C GLY A 3 32.27 18.64 -2.23
N SER A 4 31.68 18.93 -3.39
CA SER A 4 30.30 18.58 -3.73
C SER A 4 30.16 17.07 -3.65
N ARG A 5 29.65 16.57 -2.51
CA ARG A 5 29.17 15.18 -2.40
C ARG A 5 28.10 15.01 -3.46
N ARG A 6 28.40 14.27 -4.53
CA ARG A 6 27.36 13.75 -5.42
C ARG A 6 26.33 13.01 -4.54
N PRO A 7 25.02 13.28 -4.67
CA PRO A 7 24.02 12.51 -3.95
C PRO A 7 24.17 11.04 -4.38
N ARG A 8 24.40 10.16 -3.40
CA ARG A 8 24.38 8.71 -3.64
C ARG A 8 22.92 8.33 -3.92
N GLY A 9 22.67 7.81 -5.11
CA GLY A 9 21.43 7.14 -5.48
C GLY A 9 20.47 8.00 -6.29
N THR A 10 20.64 8.05 -7.61
CA THR A 10 19.49 8.18 -8.52
C THR A 10 18.92 6.78 -8.73
N ASP A 11 18.36 6.18 -7.67
CA ASP A 11 17.25 5.26 -7.91
C ASP A 11 16.15 6.10 -8.57
N PRO A 12 15.40 5.59 -9.56
CA PRO A 12 14.21 6.27 -10.03
C PRO A 12 13.19 6.30 -8.87
N ALA A 13 13.33 7.29 -8.00
CA ALA A 13 12.38 7.57 -6.94
C ALA A 13 11.05 7.89 -7.62
N ASP A 14 10.01 7.14 -7.27
CA ASP A 14 8.66 7.39 -7.77
C ASP A 14 8.23 8.80 -7.34
N PRO A 15 8.05 9.74 -8.29
CA PRO A 15 7.68 11.12 -7.96
C PRO A 15 6.28 11.22 -7.33
N LEU A 16 5.44 10.19 -7.49
CA LEU A 16 4.10 10.14 -6.91
C LEU A 16 4.09 9.58 -5.48
N ALA A 17 5.22 9.11 -4.96
CA ALA A 17 5.28 8.50 -3.63
C ALA A 17 4.74 9.41 -2.51
N PRO A 18 5.09 10.71 -2.42
CA PRO A 18 4.55 11.57 -1.35
C PRO A 18 3.02 11.69 -1.39
N ALA A 19 2.45 11.87 -2.60
CA ALA A 19 1.02 11.98 -2.79
C ALA A 19 0.29 10.68 -2.45
N ARG A 20 0.83 9.54 -2.91
CA ARG A 20 0.29 8.21 -2.60
C ARG A 20 0.30 7.91 -1.11
N VAL A 21 1.43 8.17 -0.44
CA VAL A 21 1.56 7.95 0.99
C VAL A 21 0.62 8.88 1.77
N SER A 22 0.47 10.14 1.35
CA SER A 22 -0.49 11.05 1.96
C SER A 22 -1.91 10.52 1.84
N TYR A 23 -2.32 10.15 0.62
CA TYR A 23 -3.65 9.61 0.36
C TYR A 23 -3.98 8.35 1.18
N LEU A 24 -3.06 7.38 1.21
CA LEU A 24 -3.22 6.18 2.04
C LEU A 24 -3.20 6.52 3.54
N ALA A 25 -2.37 7.48 3.96
CA ALA A 25 -2.31 7.90 5.35
C ALA A 25 -3.59 8.64 5.80
N ASP A 26 -4.24 9.37 4.91
CA ASP A 26 -5.52 10.02 5.19
C ASP A 26 -6.66 8.99 5.29
N SER A 27 -6.59 7.93 4.48
CA SER A 27 -7.57 6.83 4.50
C SER A 27 -7.44 5.96 5.76
N PHE A 28 -6.23 5.52 6.11
CA PHE A 28 -5.99 4.54 7.18
C PHE A 28 -5.48 5.15 8.49
N GLY A 29 -4.94 6.36 8.46
CA GLY A 29 -4.11 6.97 9.51
C GLY A 29 -2.63 6.61 9.35
N LYS A 30 -1.73 7.60 9.52
CA LYS A 30 -0.26 7.44 9.35
C LYS A 30 0.34 6.27 10.12
N ALA A 31 0.03 6.18 11.42
CA ALA A 31 0.56 5.14 12.29
C ALA A 31 0.07 3.75 11.87
N ARG A 32 -1.21 3.66 11.49
CA ARG A 32 -1.81 2.41 11.04
C ARG A 32 -1.28 1.99 9.68
N LEU A 33 -1.09 2.93 8.75
CA LEU A 33 -0.46 2.66 7.46
C LEU A 33 0.94 2.06 7.66
N ALA A 34 1.75 2.63 8.56
CA ALA A 34 3.08 2.09 8.88
C ALA A 34 3.02 0.63 9.36
N GLU A 35 2.07 0.30 10.24
CA GLU A 35 1.83 -1.07 10.71
C GLU A 35 1.40 -2.00 9.57
N LEU A 36 0.46 -1.54 8.73
CA LEU A 36 -0.09 -2.30 7.62
C LEU A 36 0.97 -2.65 6.58
N ILE A 37 1.95 -1.80 6.33
CA ILE A 37 3.03 -2.06 5.35
C ILE A 37 4.33 -2.54 6.01
N GLY A 38 4.38 -2.66 7.34
CA GLY A 38 5.51 -3.21 8.07
C GLY A 38 6.73 -2.31 8.19
N VAL A 39 6.54 -0.99 8.30
CA VAL A 39 7.62 0.00 8.47
C VAL A 39 7.52 0.75 9.79
N SER A 40 8.56 1.51 10.15
CA SER A 40 8.52 2.33 11.36
C SER A 40 7.47 3.45 11.24
N ARG A 41 6.91 3.85 12.39
CA ARG A 41 5.87 4.90 12.47
C ARG A 41 6.32 6.27 11.93
N SER A 42 7.63 6.52 11.85
CA SER A 42 8.19 7.76 11.30
C SER A 42 8.24 7.77 9.77
N GLN A 43 8.30 6.61 9.11
CA GLN A 43 8.52 6.53 7.66
C GLN A 43 7.44 7.26 6.85
N PRO A 44 6.12 7.07 7.09
CA PRO A 44 5.11 7.76 6.29
C PRO A 44 5.27 9.29 6.32
N THR A 45 5.61 9.85 7.48
CA THR A 45 5.85 11.30 7.61
C THR A 45 7.05 11.76 6.80
N ARG A 46 8.17 11.03 6.83
CA ARG A 46 9.38 11.37 6.07
C ARG A 46 9.18 11.23 4.56
N TRP A 47 8.38 10.26 4.14
CA TRP A 47 8.02 10.09 2.73
C TRP A 47 7.08 11.19 2.23
N ILE A 48 6.10 11.59 3.06
CA ILE A 48 5.20 12.72 2.73
C ILE A 48 5.98 14.04 2.65
N SER A 49 6.97 14.26 3.52
CA SER A 49 7.79 15.48 3.48
C SER A 49 8.86 15.48 2.38
N GLY A 50 9.08 14.35 1.71
CA GLY A 50 10.16 14.18 0.73
C GLY A 50 11.56 14.12 1.34
N GLU A 51 11.66 13.97 2.67
CA GLU A 51 12.95 13.76 3.37
C GLU A 51 13.57 12.41 2.99
N GLU A 52 12.72 11.40 2.77
CA GLU A 52 13.09 10.07 2.30
C GLU A 52 12.14 9.62 1.19
N TYR A 53 12.55 8.64 0.39
CA TYR A 53 11.68 7.93 -0.54
C TYR A 53 11.43 6.50 -0.07
N PRO A 54 10.26 5.91 -0.35
CA PRO A 54 10.05 4.49 -0.14
C PRO A 54 11.10 3.68 -0.91
N GLY A 55 11.83 2.81 -0.21
CA GLY A 55 12.85 1.96 -0.81
C GLY A 55 12.25 0.83 -1.69
N PRO A 56 13.10 -0.07 -2.22
CA PRO A 56 12.70 -1.09 -3.21
C PRO A 56 11.67 -2.11 -2.70
N ILE A 57 11.48 -2.21 -1.38
CA ILE A 57 10.45 -3.08 -0.77
C ILE A 57 9.14 -2.30 -0.56
N ALA A 58 9.22 -1.10 0.03
CA ALA A 58 8.04 -0.33 0.40
C ALA A 58 7.37 0.35 -0.81
N GLY A 59 8.15 0.79 -1.81
CA GLY A 59 7.63 1.48 -3.00
C GLY A 59 6.62 0.65 -3.78
N PRO A 60 6.99 -0.55 -4.28
CA PRO A 60 6.05 -1.44 -4.97
C PRO A 60 4.84 -1.81 -4.10
N LEU A 61 5.06 -2.10 -2.81
CA LEU A 61 3.98 -2.43 -1.87
C LEU A 61 2.94 -1.31 -1.72
N LEU A 62 3.39 -0.05 -1.68
CA LEU A 62 2.50 1.12 -1.62
C LEU A 62 1.67 1.27 -2.90
N ILE A 63 2.29 1.07 -4.07
CA ILE A 63 1.62 1.13 -5.37
C ILE A 63 0.53 0.05 -5.45
N ASP A 64 0.89 -1.18 -5.08
CA ASP A 64 -0.04 -2.30 -5.09
C ASP A 64 -1.20 -2.08 -4.10
N LEU A 65 -0.90 -1.59 -2.89
CA LEU A 65 -1.92 -1.27 -1.90
C LEU A 65 -2.89 -0.19 -2.40
N GLU A 66 -2.38 0.89 -3.00
CA GLU A 66 -3.23 1.93 -3.59
C GLU A 66 -4.11 1.35 -4.69
N HIS A 67 -3.56 0.52 -5.58
CA HIS A 67 -4.31 -0.09 -6.67
C HIS A 67 -5.45 -0.99 -6.17
N ILE A 68 -5.14 -1.92 -5.27
CA ILE A 68 -6.12 -2.83 -4.66
C ILE A 68 -7.19 -2.03 -3.93
N PHE A 69 -6.78 -1.06 -3.11
CA PHE A 69 -7.71 -0.23 -2.36
C PHE A 69 -8.61 0.60 -3.28
N ALA A 70 -8.06 1.17 -4.36
CA ALA A 70 -8.86 1.89 -5.35
C ALA A 70 -9.92 1.00 -5.99
N ARG A 71 -9.58 -0.23 -6.38
CA ARG A 71 -10.55 -1.19 -6.95
C ARG A 71 -11.62 -1.60 -5.93
N ALA A 72 -11.22 -1.97 -4.71
CA ALA A 72 -12.16 -2.34 -3.66
C ALA A 72 -13.14 -1.21 -3.32
N ARG A 73 -12.68 0.04 -3.32
CA ARG A 73 -13.54 1.21 -3.12
C ARG A 73 -14.58 1.42 -4.22
N LEU A 74 -14.26 1.08 -5.47
CA LEU A 74 -15.24 1.17 -6.56
C LEU A 74 -16.38 0.16 -6.38
N ILE A 75 -16.13 -0.95 -5.71
CA ILE A 75 -17.13 -2.00 -5.50
C ILE A 75 -17.94 -1.73 -4.22
N TRP A 76 -17.27 -1.38 -3.12
CA TRP A 76 -17.90 -1.34 -1.78
C TRP A 76 -17.84 0.02 -1.07
N GLY A 77 -17.16 1.01 -1.64
CA GLY A 77 -16.87 2.28 -0.97
C GLY A 77 -15.74 2.18 0.05
N GLU A 78 -15.37 3.32 0.62
CA GLU A 78 -14.14 3.47 1.42
C GLU A 78 -14.10 2.58 2.66
N ARG A 79 -15.08 2.70 3.54
CA ARG A 79 -15.08 1.98 4.82
C ARG A 79 -15.08 0.47 4.63
N ALA A 80 -15.88 -0.04 3.71
CA ALA A 80 -15.94 -1.48 3.45
C ALA A 80 -14.65 -2.01 2.83
N ALA A 81 -14.02 -1.25 1.91
CA ALA A 81 -12.72 -1.59 1.36
C ALA A 81 -11.62 -1.64 2.44
N GLN A 82 -11.64 -0.71 3.40
CA GLN A 82 -10.72 -0.74 4.53
C GLN A 82 -10.93 -1.99 5.40
N THR A 83 -12.18 -2.31 5.73
CA THR A 83 -12.53 -3.50 6.51
C THR A 83 -12.13 -4.78 5.80
N TRP A 84 -12.39 -4.87 4.49
CA TRP A 84 -12.03 -6.02 3.67
C TRP A 84 -10.52 -6.30 3.72
N LEU A 85 -9.69 -5.26 3.55
CA LEU A 85 -8.22 -5.38 3.57
C LEU A 85 -7.65 -6.01 4.85
N ILE A 86 -8.34 -5.83 5.98
CA ILE A 86 -7.89 -6.28 7.31
C ILE A 86 -8.71 -7.45 7.88
N SER A 87 -9.67 -7.97 7.12
CA SER A 87 -10.52 -9.11 7.52
C SER A 87 -10.01 -10.40 6.90
N GLN A 88 -10.32 -11.54 7.52
CA GLN A 88 -9.97 -12.85 6.96
C GLN A 88 -10.69 -13.06 5.62
N ASN A 89 -9.99 -13.60 4.64
CA ASN A 89 -10.53 -13.79 3.30
C ASN A 89 -10.46 -15.28 2.89
N VAL A 90 -11.61 -15.84 2.49
CA VAL A 90 -11.73 -17.26 2.14
C VAL A 90 -10.93 -17.62 0.88
N HIS A 91 -10.85 -16.72 -0.10
CA HIS A 91 -10.07 -16.91 -1.32
C HIS A 91 -8.56 -16.83 -1.08
N LEU A 92 -8.14 -16.33 0.09
CA LEU A 92 -6.75 -16.29 0.54
C LEU A 92 -6.46 -17.31 1.64
N GLY A 93 -7.27 -18.37 1.76
CA GLY A 93 -7.08 -19.41 2.77
C GLY A 93 -7.23 -18.93 4.21
N GLY A 94 -8.04 -17.89 4.44
CA GLY A 94 -8.24 -17.25 5.74
C GLY A 94 -7.24 -16.15 6.08
N ALA A 95 -6.22 -15.91 5.24
CA ALA A 95 -5.33 -14.78 5.42
C ALA A 95 -6.06 -13.44 5.20
N ARG A 96 -5.55 -12.37 5.82
CA ARG A 96 -6.02 -11.01 5.54
C ARG A 96 -5.39 -10.54 4.22
N PRO A 97 -6.13 -9.82 3.34
CA PRO A 97 -5.58 -9.30 2.11
C PRO A 97 -4.30 -8.48 2.29
N ILE A 98 -4.20 -7.65 3.34
CA ILE A 98 -2.98 -6.88 3.61
C ILE A 98 -1.77 -7.77 3.94
N ASP A 99 -1.98 -8.88 4.65
CA ASP A 99 -0.88 -9.79 4.99
C ASP A 99 -0.44 -10.58 3.75
N ALA A 100 -1.39 -11.05 2.95
CA ALA A 100 -1.12 -11.71 1.68
C ALA A 100 -0.37 -10.78 0.71
N LEU A 101 -0.78 -9.51 0.63
CA LEU A 101 -0.11 -8.50 -0.17
C LEU A 101 1.37 -8.34 0.24
N ARG A 102 1.66 -8.26 1.54
CA ARG A 102 3.04 -8.15 2.03
C ARG A 102 3.89 -9.39 1.78
N LEU A 103 3.29 -10.57 1.92
CA LEU A 103 4.00 -11.84 1.85
C LEU A 103 4.23 -12.30 0.41
N SER A 104 3.25 -12.05 -0.46
CA SER A 104 3.15 -12.70 -1.77
C SER A 104 2.85 -11.74 -2.92
N GLY A 105 2.72 -10.45 -2.65
CA GLY A 105 2.43 -9.42 -3.65
C GLY A 105 0.95 -9.35 -4.05
N ALA A 106 0.65 -8.48 -5.02
CA ALA A 106 -0.73 -8.13 -5.36
C ALA A 106 -1.54 -9.24 -6.05
N ALA A 107 -0.88 -10.16 -6.78
CA ALA A 107 -1.57 -11.07 -7.71
C ALA A 107 -2.68 -11.88 -7.04
N ALA A 108 -2.39 -12.54 -5.92
CA ALA A 108 -3.38 -13.34 -5.19
C ALA A 108 -4.53 -12.46 -4.63
N VAL A 109 -4.21 -11.25 -4.18
CA VAL A 109 -5.18 -10.32 -3.60
C VAL A 109 -6.12 -9.76 -4.67
N LEU A 110 -5.62 -9.47 -5.86
CA LEU A 110 -6.43 -9.03 -6.99
C LEU A 110 -7.36 -10.16 -7.46
N THR A 111 -6.86 -11.40 -7.53
CA THR A 111 -7.71 -12.56 -7.83
C THR A 111 -8.82 -12.74 -6.80
N ALA A 112 -8.52 -12.58 -5.50
CA ALA A 112 -9.54 -12.64 -4.44
C ALA A 112 -10.57 -11.50 -4.57
N LEU A 113 -10.12 -10.28 -4.88
CA LEU A 113 -10.99 -9.14 -5.12
C LEU A 113 -11.93 -9.37 -6.30
N ASP A 114 -11.41 -9.91 -7.41
CA ASP A 114 -12.21 -10.25 -8.59
C ASP A 114 -13.21 -11.37 -8.30
N ALA A 115 -12.81 -12.38 -7.52
CA ALA A 115 -13.71 -13.46 -7.11
C ALA A 115 -14.88 -12.94 -6.27
N GLU A 116 -14.69 -11.98 -5.37
CA GLU A 116 -15.78 -11.40 -4.59
C GLU A 116 -16.64 -10.43 -5.42
N ALA A 117 -16.03 -9.66 -6.32
CA ALA A 117 -16.75 -8.75 -7.18
C ALA A 117 -17.66 -9.49 -8.18
N TRP A 118 -17.26 -10.66 -8.67
CA TRP A 118 -17.99 -11.45 -9.66
C TRP A 118 -18.79 -12.59 -9.03
N GLY A 119 -18.40 -13.06 -7.84
CA GLY A 119 -19.08 -14.10 -7.07
C GLY A 119 -20.36 -13.63 -6.36
N GLY A 120 -20.63 -12.33 -6.32
CA GLY A 120 -21.93 -11.77 -5.90
C GLY A 120 -23.01 -11.82 -7.00
N ALA A 121 -22.68 -12.23 -8.23
CA ALA A 121 -23.58 -12.26 -9.38
C ALA A 121 -24.10 -13.68 -9.75
N ALA A 122 -23.98 -14.65 -8.83
CA ALA A 122 -24.52 -16.00 -9.01
C ALA A 122 -25.86 -16.18 -8.28
#